data_AF-A0A3C0QPZ1-F1
#
_entry.id   AF-A0A3C0QPZ1-F1
#
_cell.length_a   1.000
_cell.length_b   1.000
_cell.length_c   1.000
_cell.angle_alpha   90.00
_cell.angle_beta   90.00
_cell.angle_gamma   90.00
#
_symmetry.space_group_name_H-M   'P 1'
#
loop_
_entity.id
_entity.type
_entity.pdbx_description
1 polymer ?
#
loop_
_entity_poly.entity_id
_entity_poly.type
_entity_poly.pdbx_seq_one_letter_code
_entity_poly.pdbx_strand_id
1 'polypeptide(L)'
;YKRDSGQYVLHRILKVRENDYVICGDNRWRREYGITDRHIIGVLTGIVRDGKTISVTDKKYQLYVHLWCDFFPIRALIIGFRGLVRKGLKS
;
A
#
# COMPACT_ATOMS: atom_id res chain seq x y z
N TYR A 1 5.31 1.17 -8.60
CA TYR A 1 5.34 2.44 -9.33
C TYR A 1 6.74 3.02 -9.27
N LYS A 2 7.12 3.82 -10.26
CA LYS A 2 8.39 4.54 -10.30
C LYS A 2 8.13 5.99 -9.87
N ARG A 3 8.83 6.48 -8.85
CA ARG A 3 8.79 7.88 -8.43
C ARG A 3 9.53 8.76 -9.45
N ASP A 4 9.26 10.06 -9.42
CA ASP A 4 10.00 11.05 -10.21
C ASP A 4 11.49 11.08 -9.85
N SER A 5 11.83 10.72 -8.61
CA SER A 5 13.20 10.50 -8.16
C SER A 5 13.87 9.25 -8.74
N GLY A 6 13.17 8.45 -9.55
CA GLY A 6 13.66 7.21 -10.16
C GLY A 6 13.48 5.94 -9.30
N GLN A 7 13.06 6.08 -8.04
CA GLN A 7 12.90 4.95 -7.12
C GLN A 7 11.70 4.06 -7.46
N TYR A 8 11.90 2.75 -7.36
CA TYR A 8 10.84 1.75 -7.50
C TYR A 8 10.22 1.42 -6.15
N VAL A 9 8.91 1.63 -6.02
CA VAL A 9 8.19 1.39 -4.77
C VAL A 9 6.89 0.65 -5.05
N LEU A 10 6.58 -0.35 -4.23
CA LEU A 10 5.30 -1.06 -4.28
C LEU A 10 4.30 -0.38 -3.35
N HIS A 11 3.21 0.14 -3.92
CA HIS A 11 2.10 0.74 -3.17
C HIS A 11 0.78 0.13 -3.64
N ARG A 12 -0.24 0.23 -2.77
CA ARG A 12 -1.62 -0.14 -3.12
C ARG A 12 -2.34 1.06 -3.70
N ILE A 13 -3.09 0.83 -4.77
CA ILE A 13 -4.06 1.81 -5.29
C ILE A 13 -5.29 1.73 -4.39
N LEU A 14 -5.60 2.83 -3.72
CA LEU A 14 -6.77 2.95 -2.85
C LEU A 14 -7.99 3.50 -3.60
N LYS A 15 -7.76 4.35 -4.60
CA LYS A 15 -8.82 4.91 -5.43
C LYS A 15 -8.29 5.24 -6.81
N VAL A 16 -9.03 4.82 -7.84
CA VAL A 16 -8.85 5.26 -9.22
C VAL A 16 -9.74 6.49 -9.44
N ARG A 17 -9.18 7.54 -10.02
CA ARG A 17 -9.90 8.76 -10.41
C ARG A 17 -9.68 8.98 -11.91
N GLU A 18 -10.40 9.94 -12.47
CA GLU A 18 -10.35 10.24 -13.91
C GLU A 18 -8.93 10.52 -14.43
N ASN A 19 -8.15 11.31 -13.68
CA ASN A 19 -6.82 11.77 -14.13
C ASN A 19 -5.66 11.18 -13.32
N ASP A 20 -5.93 10.60 -12.16
CA ASP A 20 -4.89 10.15 -11.23
C ASP A 20 -5.33 8.98 -10.35
N TYR A 21 -4.37 8.45 -9.60
CA TYR A 21 -4.54 7.41 -8.59
C TYR A 21 -4.22 7.96 -7.22
N VAL A 22 -5.03 7.58 -6.24
CA VAL A 22 -4.68 7.72 -4.83
C VAL A 22 -4.00 6.43 -4.39
N ILE A 23 -2.73 6.51 -4.01
CA ILE A 23 -1.96 5.35 -3.57
C ILE A 23 -1.51 5.48 -2.13
N CYS A 24 -1.18 4.36 -1.50
CA CYS A 24 -0.55 4.35 -0.18
C CYS A 24 0.33 3.11 0.00
N GLY A 25 1.46 3.29 0.67
CA GLY A 25 2.32 2.19 1.08
C GLY A 25 1.78 1.45 2.30
N ASP A 26 2.08 0.16 2.42
CA ASP A 26 1.54 -0.69 3.48
C ASP A 26 1.99 -0.30 4.88
N ASN A 27 3.17 0.32 5.02
CA ASN A 27 3.69 0.77 6.30
C ASN A 27 3.46 2.28 6.55
N ARG A 28 2.58 2.91 5.78
CA ARG A 28 2.25 4.34 5.93
C ARG A 28 0.73 4.52 5.94
N TRP A 29 0.30 5.63 6.56
CA TRP A 29 -1.09 6.08 6.55
C TRP A 29 -1.29 7.34 5.71
N ARG A 30 -0.21 8.01 5.29
CA ARG A 30 -0.29 9.17 4.40
C ARG A 30 -0.56 8.69 2.98
N ARG A 31 -1.60 9.26 2.37
CA ARG A 31 -1.96 9.04 0.96
C ARG A 31 -1.06 9.87 0.06
N GLU A 32 -0.72 9.33 -1.10
CA GLU A 32 -0.02 10.03 -2.17
C GLU A 32 -1.00 10.29 -3.32
N TYR A 33 -0.92 11.49 -3.91
CA TYR A 33 -1.82 12.02 -4.95
C TYR A 33 -1.00 12.46 -6.17
N GLY A 34 -1.65 12.70 -7.31
CA GLY A 34 -0.97 13.12 -8.55
C GLY A 34 -0.21 11.99 -9.23
N ILE A 35 -0.47 10.75 -8.84
CA ILE A 35 0.13 9.58 -9.47
C ILE A 35 -0.71 9.25 -10.70
N THR A 36 -0.12 9.41 -11.88
CA THR A 36 -0.75 9.06 -13.16
C THR A 36 -0.15 7.78 -13.76
N ASP A 37 -0.68 7.31 -14.89
CA ASP A 37 -0.23 6.10 -15.59
C ASP A 37 1.28 6.06 -15.85
N ARG A 38 1.92 7.21 -16.09
CA ARG A 38 3.37 7.32 -16.31
C ARG A 38 4.22 6.73 -15.17
N HIS A 39 3.65 6.67 -13.96
CA HIS A 39 4.32 6.12 -12.79
C HIS A 39 4.10 4.61 -12.65
N ILE A 40 3.03 4.08 -13.24
CA ILE A 40 2.60 2.69 -13.10
C ILE A 40 3.33 1.82 -14.12
N ILE A 41 4.42 1.21 -13.67
CA ILE A 41 5.28 0.36 -14.51
C ILE A 41 4.84 -1.11 -14.55
N GLY A 42 3.84 -1.48 -13.75
CA GLY A 42 3.42 -2.87 -13.59
C GLY A 42 2.43 -3.06 -12.45
N VAL A 43 1.70 -4.18 -12.52
CA VAL A 43 0.69 -4.60 -11.54
C VAL A 43 1.15 -5.89 -10.88
N LEU A 44 0.89 -6.02 -9.57
CA LEU A 44 1.23 -7.23 -8.82
C LEU A 44 0.35 -8.39 -9.29
N THR A 45 0.96 -9.51 -9.66
CA THR A 45 0.26 -10.75 -10.10
C THR A 45 0.42 -11.91 -9.11
N GLY A 46 1.43 -11.87 -8.25
CA GLY A 46 1.65 -12.87 -7.23
C GLY A 46 2.76 -12.45 -6.27
N ILE A 47 2.84 -13.14 -5.14
CA ILE A 47 3.86 -12.93 -4.10
C ILE A 47 4.54 -14.27 -3.84
N VAL A 48 5.86 -14.32 -3.86
CA VAL A 48 6.62 -15.47 -3.38
C VAL A 48 7.14 -15.16 -1.99
N ARG A 49 6.78 -16.00 -1.03
CA ARG A 49 7.22 -15.86 0.37
C ARG A 49 7.56 -17.23 0.93
N ASP A 50 8.76 -17.37 1.48
CA ASP A 50 9.25 -18.61 2.11
C ASP A 50 9.09 -19.83 1.19
N GLY A 51 9.41 -19.66 -0.10
CA GLY A 51 9.28 -20.71 -1.13
C GLY A 51 7.85 -20.98 -1.62
N LYS A 52 6.84 -20.32 -1.05
CA LYS A 52 5.43 -20.48 -1.44
C LYS A 52 4.97 -19.32 -2.30
N THR A 53 4.35 -19.63 -3.44
CA THR A 53 3.72 -18.62 -4.30
C THR A 53 2.26 -18.42 -3.89
N ILE A 54 1.89 -17.18 -3.61
CA ILE A 54 0.55 -16.74 -3.31
C ILE A 54 0.06 -15.94 -4.53
N SER A 55 -0.94 -16.47 -5.23
CA SER A 55 -1.58 -15.76 -6.33
C SER A 55 -2.40 -14.58 -5.80
N VAL A 56 -2.47 -13.47 -6.54
CA VAL A 56 -3.39 -12.37 -6.21
C VAL A 56 -4.88 -12.75 -6.36
N THR A 57 -5.16 -13.87 -7.04
CA THR A 57 -6.50 -14.46 -7.15
C THR A 57 -6.88 -15.37 -5.99
N ASP A 58 -5.96 -15.64 -5.06
CA ASP A 58 -6.26 -16.43 -3.86
C ASP A 58 -7.29 -15.70 -2.98
N LYS A 59 -8.35 -16.41 -2.57
CA LYS A 59 -9.46 -15.81 -1.82
C LYS A 59 -9.04 -15.28 -0.46
N LYS A 60 -8.10 -15.93 0.23
CA LYS A 60 -7.61 -15.47 1.54
C LYS A 60 -6.77 -14.21 1.36
N TYR A 61 -5.95 -14.17 0.31
CA TYR A 61 -5.19 -12.99 -0.05
C TYR A 61 -6.12 -11.81 -0.41
N GLN A 62 -7.13 -12.04 -1.25
CA GLN A 62 -8.11 -11.01 -1.61
C GLN A 62 -8.85 -10.46 -0.39
N LEU A 63 -9.33 -11.35 0.50
CA LEU A 63 -9.96 -10.92 1.76
C LEU A 63 -9.01 -10.07 2.60
N TYR A 64 -7.75 -10.49 2.74
CA TYR A 64 -6.72 -9.69 3.41
C TYR A 64 -6.58 -8.30 2.78
N VAL A 65 -6.50 -8.21 1.45
CA VAL A 65 -6.38 -6.94 0.73
C VAL A 65 -7.59 -6.05 0.94
N HIS A 66 -8.81 -6.59 0.83
CA HIS A 66 -10.05 -5.86 1.09
C HIS A 66 -10.09 -5.33 2.54
N LEU A 67 -9.85 -6.19 3.53
CA LEU A 67 -9.78 -5.76 4.93
C LEU A 67 -8.73 -4.66 5.14
N TRP A 68 -7.58 -4.75 4.48
CA TRP A 68 -6.47 -3.80 4.64
C TRP A 68 -6.66 -2.46 3.90
N CYS A 69 -7.35 -2.48 2.76
CA CYS A 69 -7.59 -1.30 1.92
C CYS A 69 -8.90 -0.59 2.29
N ASP A 70 -9.97 -1.34 2.54
CA ASP A 70 -11.31 -0.78 2.80
C ASP A 70 -11.40 -0.20 4.21
N PHE A 71 -10.78 -0.88 5.20
CA PHE A 71 -10.66 -0.38 6.57
C PHE A 71 -9.44 0.52 6.77
N PHE A 72 -9.13 1.35 5.77
CA PHE A 72 -8.03 2.32 5.82
C PHE A 72 -8.03 3.22 7.08
N PRO A 73 -9.18 3.71 7.61
CA PRO A 73 -9.18 4.49 8.84
C PRO A 73 -8.62 3.72 10.04
N ILE A 74 -8.99 2.44 10.17
CA ILE A 74 -8.50 1.55 11.22
C ILE A 74 -7.00 1.34 11.06
N ARG A 75 -6.54 1.10 9.82
CA ARG A 75 -5.11 1.00 9.51
C ARG A 75 -4.35 2.27 9.91
N ALA A 76 -4.90 3.45 9.62
CA ALA A 76 -4.29 4.72 9.97
C ALA A 76 -4.14 4.89 11.48
N LEU A 77 -5.15 4.48 12.27
CA LEU A 77 -5.09 4.47 13.73
C LEU A 77 -4.00 3.52 14.25
N ILE A 78 -3.95 2.27 13.76
CA ILE A 78 -2.95 1.28 14.18
C ILE A 78 -1.52 1.78 13.89
N ILE A 79 -1.27 2.27 12.67
CA ILE A 79 0.07 2.77 12.29
C ILE A 79 0.41 4.05 13.04
N GLY A 80 -0.55 4.95 13.23
CA GLY A 80 -0.40 6.19 14.00
C GLY A 80 -0.03 5.92 15.45
N PHE A 81 -0.74 5.01 16.11
CA PHE A 81 -0.47 4.61 17.50
C PHE A 81 0.92 3.99 17.65
N ARG A 82 1.32 3.09 16.74
CA ARG A 82 2.69 2.54 16.70
C ARG A 82 3.75 3.62 16.57
N GLY A 83 3.47 4.67 15.77
CA GLY A 83 4.35 5.82 15.61
C GLY A 83 4.49 6.66 16.87
N LEU A 84 3.40 6.88 17.61
CA LEU A 84 3.38 7.58 18.89
C LEU A 84 4.19 6.82 19.95
N VAL A 85 3.94 5.51 20.11
CA VAL A 85 4.68 4.65 21.04
C VAL A 85 6.19 4.68 20.75
N ARG A 86 6.57 4.57 19.46
CA ARG A 86 7.99 4.62 19.05
C ARG A 86 8.66 5.97 19.33
N LYS A 87 7.92 7.09 19.29
CA LYS A 87 8.44 8.40 19.68
C LYS A 87 8.58 8.53 21.20
N GLY A 88 7.61 8.04 21.96
CA GLY A 88 7.66 8.04 23.42
C GLY A 88 8.80 7.19 24.00
N LEU A 89 9.11 6.05 23.39
CA LEU A 89 10.25 5.20 23.78
C LEU A 89 11.64 5.78 23.43
N LYS A 90 11.68 6.86 22.64
CA LYS A 90 12.93 7.55 22.25
C LYS A 90 13.10 8.90 22.96
N SER A 91 12.15 9.28 23.83
CA SER A 91 12.19 10.45 24.70
C SER A 91 12.59 10.03 26.11
#